data_AF-A0A2A7HPP9-F1
#
_entry.id   AF-A0A2A7HPP9-F1
#
_cell.length_a   1.000
_cell.length_b   1.000
_cell.length_c   1.000
_cell.angle_alpha   90.00
_cell.angle_beta   90.00
_cell.angle_gamma   90.00
#
_symmetry.space_group_name_H-M   'P 1'
#
loop_
_entity.id
_entity.type
_entity.pdbx_description
1 polymer ?
#
loop_
_entity_poly.entity_id
_entity_poly.type
_entity_poly.pdbx_seq_one_letter_code
_entity_poly.pdbx_strand_id
1 'polypeptide(L)'
;MDIRTFTQDVNEYEEENTSTKSPNKLVQTIFTDQRKTKANDELLAENKKTYELDFIERDKKDIETKIDNYGKAIKLEDQNGKTVFEKVKELKDEMKYQTEAEKTETQSKISSLESKIKS
;
A
#
# COMPACT_ATOMS: atom_id res chain seq x y z
N MET A 1 2.29 17.26 30.09
CA MET A 1 2.09 16.30 28.99
C MET A 1 2.96 16.79 27.84
N ASP A 2 4.06 16.08 27.58
CA ASP A 2 5.03 16.37 26.50
C ASP A 2 4.47 15.87 25.16
N ILE A 3 4.54 16.69 24.12
CA ILE A 3 3.94 16.47 22.79
C ILE A 3 4.82 15.58 21.88
N ARG A 4 5.77 14.84 22.46
CA ARG A 4 6.87 14.18 21.74
C ARG A 4 6.68 12.67 21.51
N THR A 5 5.44 12.18 21.49
CA THR A 5 5.17 10.74 21.38
C THR A 5 4.24 10.34 20.23
N PHE A 6 4.12 11.13 19.15
CA PHE A 6 3.16 10.83 18.08
C PHE A 6 3.75 10.60 16.68
N THR A 7 5.07 10.48 16.53
CA THR A 7 5.66 10.10 15.24
C THR A 7 6.85 9.17 15.45
N GLN A 8 6.52 7.91 15.68
CA GLN A 8 7.39 6.75 15.53
C GLN A 8 6.46 5.65 15.03
N ASP A 9 6.56 5.00 13.88
CA ASP A 9 7.35 5.04 12.63
C ASP A 9 6.33 4.58 11.54
N VAL A 10 6.51 4.69 10.22
CA VAL A 10 7.33 3.81 9.38
C VAL A 10 7.30 4.39 7.96
N ASN A 11 8.46 4.80 7.46
CA ASN A 11 8.85 4.61 6.06
C ASN A 11 10.37 4.52 6.03
N GLU A 12 10.82 3.29 6.28
CA GLU A 12 11.93 2.60 5.62
C GLU A 12 12.70 3.45 4.59
N TYR A 13 13.84 4.01 5.01
CA TYR A 13 14.97 4.25 4.13
C TYR A 13 16.18 3.65 4.81
N GLU A 14 16.48 2.43 4.35
CA GLU A 14 17.61 1.54 4.58
C GLU A 14 18.55 1.83 5.76
N GLU A 15 18.70 0.84 6.63
CA GLU A 15 19.85 0.73 7.53
C GLU A 15 21.15 0.93 6.72
N GLU A 16 21.74 2.11 6.86
CA GLU A 16 23.05 2.41 6.30
C GLU A 16 24.04 1.48 7.00
N ASN A 17 24.38 0.37 6.34
CA ASN A 17 25.38 -0.59 6.79
C ASN A 17 26.66 0.16 7.19
N THR A 18 26.90 0.29 8.50
CA THR A 18 28.07 1.00 9.08
C THR A 18 29.40 0.27 8.86
N SER A 19 29.45 -0.69 7.92
CA SER A 19 30.59 -1.58 7.70
C SER A 19 31.56 -1.11 6.61
N THR A 20 31.72 0.20 6.40
CA THR A 20 32.91 0.71 5.71
C THR A 20 33.47 1.92 6.43
N LYS A 21 34.56 1.70 7.19
CA LYS A 21 35.49 2.75 7.65
C LYS A 21 35.97 3.56 6.45
N SER A 22 35.23 4.60 6.09
CA SER A 22 35.66 5.65 5.16
C SER A 22 36.40 6.73 5.97
N PRO A 23 37.59 7.20 5.57
CA PRO A 23 38.45 8.03 6.42
C PRO A 23 37.95 9.47 6.59
N ASN A 24 36.87 9.87 5.92
CA ASN A 24 36.46 11.26 5.91
C ASN A 24 34.98 11.40 6.25
N LYS A 25 34.71 11.37 7.57
CA LYS A 25 33.44 11.80 8.15
C LYS A 25 32.99 13.15 7.59
N LEU A 26 33.95 14.07 7.36
CA LEU A 26 33.71 15.36 6.72
C LEU A 26 33.15 15.23 5.30
N VAL A 27 33.69 14.33 4.48
CA VAL A 27 33.23 14.13 3.09
C VAL A 27 31.85 13.50 3.08
N GLN A 28 31.59 12.53 3.96
CA GLN A 28 30.25 11.95 4.11
C GLN A 28 29.24 13.03 4.57
N THR A 29 29.58 13.83 5.58
CA THR A 29 28.74 14.95 6.03
C THR A 29 28.49 15.96 4.91
N ILE A 30 29.51 16.33 4.13
CA ILE A 30 29.35 17.25 2.97
C ILE A 30 28.43 16.62 1.91
N PHE A 31 28.57 15.34 1.59
CA PHE A 31 27.71 14.67 0.62
C PHE A 31 26.26 14.54 1.12
N THR A 32 26.06 14.23 2.40
CA THR A 32 24.73 14.16 3.01
C THR A 32 24.08 15.53 3.08
N ASP A 33 24.82 16.58 3.45
CA ASP A 33 24.32 17.96 3.43
C ASP A 33 24.00 18.43 2.01
N GLN A 34 24.86 18.15 1.03
CA GLN A 34 24.58 18.45 -0.38
C GLN A 34 23.37 17.68 -0.92
N ARG A 35 23.14 16.43 -0.49
CA ARG A 35 21.92 15.69 -0.86
C ARG A 35 20.67 16.29 -0.22
N LYS A 36 20.75 16.75 1.04
CA LYS A 36 19.65 17.47 1.70
C LYS A 36 19.35 18.81 1.02
N THR A 37 20.36 19.53 0.57
CA THR A 37 20.15 20.76 -0.21
C THR A 37 19.65 20.48 -1.62
N LYS A 38 20.11 19.41 -2.29
CA LYS A 38 19.62 19.00 -3.62
C LYS A 38 18.22 18.41 -3.60
N ALA A 39 17.80 17.75 -2.52
CA ALA A 39 16.39 17.37 -2.33
C ALA A 39 15.50 18.61 -2.10
N ASN A 40 16.07 19.68 -1.55
CA ASN A 40 15.46 21.01 -1.49
C ASN A 40 15.61 21.82 -2.81
N ASP A 41 16.37 21.37 -3.81
CA ASP A 41 16.50 22.08 -5.10
C ASP A 41 15.27 21.87 -6.00
N GLU A 42 14.36 20.94 -5.67
CA GLU A 42 13.02 20.91 -6.30
C GLU A 42 12.06 21.95 -5.73
N LEU A 43 12.51 22.70 -4.73
CA LEU A 43 11.75 23.72 -4.00
C LEU A 43 12.19 25.09 -4.54
N LEU A 44 12.08 25.28 -5.86
CA LEU A 44 12.48 26.48 -6.62
C LEU A 44 11.51 27.65 -6.42
N ALA A 45 10.87 27.74 -5.27
CA ALA A 45 9.93 28.79 -4.98
C ALA A 45 10.69 30.03 -4.49
N GLU A 46 10.85 31.03 -5.37
CA GLU A 46 11.48 32.32 -5.05
C GLU A 46 10.83 33.04 -3.85
N ASN A 47 9.59 32.68 -3.50
CA ASN A 47 8.89 33.21 -2.34
C ASN A 47 7.99 32.16 -1.67
N LYS A 48 7.70 32.39 -0.39
CA LYS A 48 6.91 31.51 0.48
C LYS A 48 5.54 31.10 -0.12
N LYS A 49 4.88 32.00 -0.84
CA LYS A 49 3.56 31.74 -1.43
C LYS A 49 3.64 30.72 -2.56
N THR A 50 4.67 30.79 -3.40
CA THR A 50 4.92 29.80 -4.46
C THR A 50 5.22 28.43 -3.85
N TYR A 51 5.98 28.38 -2.76
CA TYR A 51 6.29 27.12 -2.09
C TYR A 51 5.04 26.44 -1.52
N GLU A 52 4.19 27.22 -0.86
CA GLU A 52 2.93 26.72 -0.30
C GLU A 52 2.02 26.15 -1.40
N LEU A 53 1.98 26.78 -2.58
CA LEU A 53 1.23 26.28 -3.73
C LEU A 53 1.82 24.99 -4.30
N ASP A 54 3.14 24.92 -4.46
CA ASP A 54 3.83 23.73 -4.97
C ASP A 54 3.62 22.52 -4.04
N PHE A 55 3.66 22.76 -2.72
CA PHE A 55 3.39 21.72 -1.74
C PHE A 55 1.95 21.20 -1.84
N ILE A 56 0.97 22.11 -1.91
CA ILE A 56 -0.45 21.75 -2.08
C ILE A 56 -0.67 20.96 -3.37
N GLU A 57 -0.01 21.34 -4.47
CA GLU A 57 -0.13 20.64 -5.75
C GLU A 57 0.45 19.22 -5.69
N ARG A 58 1.59 19.03 -5.01
CA ARG A 58 2.18 17.71 -4.78
C ARG A 58 1.27 16.82 -3.94
N ASP A 59 0.75 17.34 -2.84
CA ASP A 59 -0.18 16.61 -1.97
C ASP A 59 -1.45 16.22 -2.72
N LYS A 60 -1.99 17.13 -3.53
CA LYS A 60 -3.14 16.86 -4.38
C LYS A 60 -2.84 15.70 -5.34
N LYS A 61 -1.69 15.72 -6.01
CA LYS A 61 -1.28 14.66 -6.94
C LYS A 61 -1.09 13.30 -6.24
N ASP A 62 -0.51 13.29 -5.05
CA ASP A 62 -0.35 12.07 -4.24
C ASP A 62 -1.72 11.50 -3.83
N ILE A 63 -2.63 12.37 -3.38
CA ILE A 63 -4.00 11.98 -3.04
C ILE A 63 -4.75 11.43 -4.26
N GLU A 64 -4.66 12.10 -5.42
CA GLU A 64 -5.28 11.63 -6.66
C GLU A 64 -4.75 10.24 -7.07
N THR A 65 -3.44 10.02 -6.93
CA THR A 65 -2.82 8.72 -7.21
C THR A 65 -3.33 7.63 -6.26
N LYS A 66 -3.45 7.95 -4.96
CA LYS A 66 -4.02 7.04 -3.97
C LYS A 66 -5.47 6.69 -4.29
N ILE A 67 -6.28 7.68 -4.68
CA ILE A 67 -7.69 7.47 -5.08
C ILE A 67 -7.78 6.52 -6.28
N ASP A 68 -6.95 6.70 -7.31
CA ASP A 68 -6.94 5.82 -8.49
C ASP A 68 -6.56 4.38 -8.11
N ASN A 69 -5.53 4.22 -7.28
CA ASN A 69 -5.09 2.90 -6.81
C ASN A 69 -6.16 2.19 -5.97
N TYR A 70 -6.82 2.90 -5.04
CA TYR A 70 -7.94 2.34 -4.29
C TYR A 70 -9.12 2.00 -5.21
N GLY A 71 -9.41 2.84 -6.21
CA GLY A 71 -10.42 2.57 -7.21
C GLY A 71 -10.16 1.28 -8.01
N LYS A 72 -8.90 1.00 -8.36
CA LYS A 72 -8.50 -0.27 -9.00
C LYS A 72 -8.66 -1.45 -8.06
N ALA A 73 -8.24 -1.32 -6.80
CA ALA A 73 -8.37 -2.38 -5.80
C ALA A 73 -9.85 -2.74 -5.55
N ILE A 74 -10.73 -1.75 -5.42
CA ILE A 74 -12.17 -1.96 -5.25
C ILE A 74 -12.76 -2.72 -6.45
N LYS A 75 -12.41 -2.34 -7.68
CA LYS A 75 -12.89 -3.02 -8.88
C LYS A 75 -12.42 -4.48 -8.94
N LEU A 76 -11.17 -4.74 -8.56
CA LEU A 76 -10.63 -6.09 -8.51
C LEU A 76 -11.37 -6.95 -7.47
N GLU A 77 -11.64 -6.38 -6.30
CA GLU A 77 -12.38 -7.07 -5.23
C GLU A 77 -13.83 -7.36 -5.64
N ASP A 78 -14.52 -6.42 -6.30
CA ASP A 78 -15.87 -6.63 -6.84
C ASP A 78 -15.90 -7.76 -7.89
N GLN A 79 -14.89 -7.81 -8.77
CA GLN A 79 -14.74 -8.91 -9.73
C GLN A 79 -14.49 -10.24 -9.02
N ASN A 80 -13.60 -10.27 -8.03
CA ASN A 80 -13.31 -11.45 -7.23
C ASN A 80 -14.59 -11.97 -6.54
N GLY A 81 -15.36 -11.09 -5.90
CA GLY A 81 -16.64 -11.41 -5.27
C GLY A 81 -17.65 -12.04 -6.25
N LYS A 82 -17.79 -11.47 -7.46
CA LYS A 82 -18.62 -12.03 -8.53
C LYS A 82 -18.17 -13.43 -8.94
N THR A 83 -16.87 -13.63 -9.18
CA THR A 83 -16.36 -14.95 -9.60
C THR A 83 -16.56 -16.02 -8.53
N VAL A 84 -16.39 -15.66 -7.25
CA VAL A 84 -16.59 -16.59 -6.14
C VAL A 84 -18.09 -16.90 -6.00
N PHE A 85 -18.97 -15.91 -6.16
CA PHE A 85 -20.42 -16.15 -6.16
C PHE A 85 -20.86 -17.11 -7.27
N GLU A 86 -20.36 -16.92 -8.50
CA GLU A 86 -20.64 -17.81 -9.64
C GLU A 86 -20.17 -19.24 -9.35
N LYS A 87 -18.93 -19.42 -8.86
CA LYS A 87 -18.40 -20.73 -8.47
C LYS A 87 -19.22 -21.41 -7.38
N VAL A 88 -19.64 -20.66 -6.35
CA VAL A 88 -20.49 -21.19 -5.28
C VAL A 88 -21.84 -21.65 -5.85
N LYS A 89 -22.41 -20.90 -6.82
CA LYS A 89 -23.64 -21.28 -7.49
C LYS A 89 -23.47 -22.57 -8.29
N GLU A 90 -22.41 -22.69 -9.10
CA GLU A 90 -22.09 -23.90 -9.86
C GLU A 90 -21.95 -25.12 -8.95
N LEU A 91 -21.16 -25.01 -7.88
CA LEU A 91 -21.00 -26.10 -6.90
C LEU A 91 -22.33 -26.51 -6.26
N LYS A 92 -23.21 -25.55 -5.93
CA LYS A 92 -24.55 -25.85 -5.39
C LYS A 92 -25.44 -26.56 -6.41
N ASP A 93 -25.30 -26.25 -7.70
CA ASP A 93 -26.04 -26.94 -8.76
C ASP A 93 -25.49 -28.36 -9.00
N GLU A 94 -24.18 -28.56 -8.96
CA GLU A 94 -23.53 -29.86 -9.08
C GLU A 94 -23.87 -30.80 -7.90
N MET A 95 -24.01 -30.27 -6.69
CA MET A 95 -24.40 -31.03 -5.49
C MET A 95 -25.70 -31.83 -5.66
N LYS A 96 -26.59 -31.42 -6.58
CA LYS A 96 -27.84 -32.13 -6.87
C LYS A 96 -27.63 -33.55 -7.40
N TYR A 97 -26.48 -33.82 -8.01
CA TYR A 97 -26.14 -35.10 -8.65
C TYR A 97 -25.12 -35.92 -7.86
N GLN A 98 -24.69 -35.43 -6.70
CA GLN A 98 -23.65 -36.05 -5.87
C GLN A 98 -24.21 -37.01 -4.82
N THR A 99 -23.37 -37.93 -4.36
CA THR A 99 -23.66 -38.77 -3.19
C THR A 99 -23.54 -37.97 -1.88
N GLU A 100 -24.08 -38.47 -0.77
CA GLU A 100 -24.05 -37.75 0.52
C GLU A 100 -22.62 -37.46 1.03
N ALA A 101 -21.67 -38.36 0.76
CA ALA A 101 -20.27 -38.16 1.11
C ALA A 101 -19.65 -36.99 0.31
N GLU A 102 -19.88 -36.97 -1.01
CA GLU A 102 -19.39 -35.91 -1.91
C GLU A 102 -20.04 -34.56 -1.61
N LYS A 103 -21.34 -34.53 -1.29
CA LYS A 103 -22.04 -33.31 -0.86
C LYS A 103 -21.39 -32.66 0.35
N THR A 104 -20.93 -33.46 1.31
CA THR A 104 -20.27 -32.95 2.52
C THR A 104 -18.93 -32.27 2.18
N GLU A 105 -18.17 -32.86 1.26
CA GLU A 105 -16.93 -32.26 0.74
C GLU A 105 -17.20 -30.97 -0.03
N THR A 106 -18.19 -30.98 -0.92
CA THR A 106 -18.59 -29.81 -1.71
C THR A 106 -19.10 -28.68 -0.82
N GLN A 107 -19.87 -28.98 0.21
CA GLN A 107 -20.33 -28.01 1.20
C GLN A 107 -19.15 -27.36 1.94
N SER A 108 -18.13 -28.14 2.28
CA SER A 108 -16.90 -27.62 2.91
C SER A 108 -16.14 -26.67 1.99
N LYS A 109 -16.06 -26.98 0.68
CA LYS A 109 -15.47 -26.10 -0.34
C LYS A 109 -16.26 -24.79 -0.48
N ILE A 110 -17.59 -24.86 -0.50
CA ILE A 110 -18.48 -23.69 -0.53
C ILE A 110 -18.23 -22.80 0.69
N SER A 111 -18.19 -23.36 1.90
CA SER A 111 -17.95 -22.58 3.12
C SER A 111 -16.57 -21.90 3.12
N SER A 112 -15.54 -22.57 2.60
CA SER A 112 -14.20 -21.98 2.43
C SER A 112 -14.15 -20.86 1.40
N LEU A 113 -14.98 -20.92 0.36
CA LEU A 113 -15.11 -19.85 -0.63
C LEU A 113 -15.91 -18.66 -0.09
N GLU A 114 -17.02 -18.91 0.61
CA GLU A 114 -17.85 -17.87 1.21
C GLU A 114 -17.12 -17.12 2.34
N SER A 115 -16.23 -17.78 3.09
CA SER A 115 -15.43 -17.13 4.13
C SER A 115 -14.43 -16.12 3.55
N LYS A 116 -13.92 -16.32 2.33
CA LYS A 116 -12.99 -15.41 1.66
C LYS A 116 -13.63 -14.08 1.26
N ILE A 117 -14.94 -14.02 1.08
CA ILE A 117 -15.68 -12.77 0.78
C ILE A 117 -16.14 -12.08 2.07
N LYS A 118 -16.43 -12.85 3.13
CA LYS A 118 -17.00 -12.31 4.39
C LYS A 118 -15.96 -11.80 5.39
N SER A 119 -14.68 -12.16 5.21
CA SER A 119 -13.56 -11.70 6.05
C SER A 119 -13.15 -10.28 5.71
#